data_AF-A0A9D4PAS2-F1
#
_entry.id   AF-A0A9D4PAS2-F1
#
_cell.length_a   1.000
_cell.length_b   1.000
_cell.length_c   1.000
_cell.angle_alpha   90.00
_cell.angle_beta   90.00
_cell.angle_gamma   90.00
#
_symmetry.space_group_name_H-M   'P 1'
#
loop_
_entity.id
_entity.type
_entity.pdbx_description
1 polymer ?
#
loop_
_entity_poly.entity_id
_entity_poly.type
_entity_poly.pdbx_seq_one_letter_code
_entity_poly.pdbx_strand_id
1 'polypeptide(L)'
;MADYSNSLADFVDFAGRVEEIIQDEAYRYAPPVERAFGVWKRRFPCLDMTLQIKTSSVLIIITACAALHNFGHLLREPVPPPPQSQVILESSSPVTISSAPPPPAAMPLVPDTAGGFRMRERIVALYFT
;
A
#
# COMPACT_ATOMS: atom_id res chain seq x y z
N MET A 1 -11.88 12.35 42.99
CA MET A 1 -12.26 12.25 41.56
C MET A 1 -11.07 12.50 40.61
N ALA A 2 -9.86 12.79 41.12
CA ALA A 2 -8.67 13.09 40.30
C ALA A 2 -7.75 11.87 40.04
N ASP A 3 -7.93 10.76 40.76
CA ASP A 3 -6.99 9.62 40.67
C ASP A 3 -7.20 8.72 39.45
N TYR A 4 -8.43 8.67 38.93
CA TYR A 4 -8.77 7.85 37.77
C TYR A 4 -8.22 8.41 36.45
N SER A 5 -8.03 9.73 36.32
CA SER A 5 -7.48 10.31 35.08
C SER A 5 -5.99 10.01 34.92
N ASN A 6 -5.24 10.04 36.02
CA ASN A 6 -3.82 9.69 36.01
C ASN A 6 -3.63 8.19 35.78
N SER A 7 -4.46 7.34 36.39
CA SER A 7 -4.42 5.90 36.16
C SER A 7 -4.73 5.51 34.70
N LEU A 8 -5.69 6.20 34.07
CA LEU A 8 -6.02 5.97 32.66
C LEU A 8 -4.88 6.45 31.75
N ALA A 9 -4.27 7.60 32.05
CA ALA A 9 -3.12 8.11 31.30
C ALA A 9 -1.91 7.16 31.39
N ASP A 10 -1.60 6.66 32.59
CA ASP A 10 -0.53 5.68 32.81
C ASP A 10 -0.81 4.36 32.08
N PHE A 11 -2.07 3.92 32.04
CA PHE A 11 -2.47 2.72 31.31
C PHE A 11 -2.33 2.90 29.79
N VAL A 12 -2.73 4.05 29.25
CA VAL A 12 -2.57 4.38 27.82
C VAL A 12 -1.08 4.47 27.44
N ASP A 13 -0.26 5.07 28.30
CA ASP A 13 1.20 5.16 28.10
C ASP A 13 1.87 3.78 28.20
N PHE A 14 1.44 2.93 29.12
CA PHE A 14 1.88 1.54 29.21
C PHE A 14 1.46 0.71 27.98
N ALA A 15 0.19 0.82 27.56
CA ALA A 15 -0.32 0.13 26.38
C ALA A 15 0.45 0.55 25.11
N GLY A 16 0.70 1.86 24.93
CA GLY A 16 1.51 2.37 23.82
C GLY A 16 2.94 1.82 23.82
N ARG A 17 3.59 1.76 25.00
CA ARG A 17 4.92 1.13 25.13
C ARG A 17 4.90 -0.36 24.82
N VAL A 18 3.87 -1.08 25.25
CA VAL A 18 3.72 -2.52 24.96
C VAL A 18 3.53 -2.75 23.47
N GLU A 19 2.71 -1.93 22.80
CA GLU A 19 2.53 -2.00 21.34
C GLU A 19 3.84 -1.72 20.59
N GLU A 20 4.62 -0.73 21.02
CA GLU A 20 5.93 -0.43 20.45
C GLU A 20 6.91 -1.61 20.60
N ILE A 21 6.95 -2.25 21.77
CA ILE A 21 7.79 -3.42 22.03
C ILE A 21 7.36 -4.60 21.15
N ILE A 22 6.05 -4.87 21.04
CA ILE A 22 5.53 -5.95 20.20
C ILE A 22 5.88 -5.70 18.73
N GLN A 23 5.77 -4.46 18.27
CA GLN A 23 6.13 -4.10 16.90
C GLN A 23 7.63 -4.26 16.64
N ASP A 24 8.49 -3.83 17.57
CA ASP A 24 9.95 -3.99 17.45
C ASP A 24 10.35 -5.47 17.45
N GLU A 25 9.77 -6.29 18.33
CA GLU A 25 9.99 -7.74 18.33
C GLU A 25 9.51 -8.38 17.04
N ALA A 26 8.29 -8.08 16.59
CA ALA A 26 7.76 -8.60 15.33
C ALA A 26 8.67 -8.22 14.15
N TYR A 27 9.17 -6.98 14.10
CA TYR A 27 10.13 -6.54 13.09
C TYR A 27 11.48 -7.26 13.20
N ARG A 28 11.96 -7.54 14.42
CA ARG A 28 13.23 -8.22 14.70
C ARG A 28 13.19 -9.70 14.35
N TYR A 29 12.07 -10.37 14.55
CA TYR A 29 11.88 -11.79 14.21
C TYR A 29 11.38 -12.03 12.79
N ALA A 30 10.96 -10.99 12.06
CA ALA A 30 10.60 -11.11 10.66
C ALA A 30 11.77 -11.67 9.82
N PRO A 31 11.51 -12.62 8.90
CA PRO A 31 12.50 -13.10 7.96
C PRO A 31 13.18 -11.92 7.22
N PRO A 32 14.49 -11.99 6.91
CA PRO A 32 15.23 -10.90 6.27
C PRO A 32 14.57 -10.38 4.98
N VAL A 33 13.87 -11.27 4.27
CA VAL A 33 13.13 -10.96 3.04
C VAL A 33 11.95 -10.02 3.34
N GLU A 34 11.12 -10.31 4.33
CA GLU A 34 9.95 -9.48 4.68
C GLU A 34 10.39 -8.10 5.16
N ARG A 35 11.46 -8.04 5.96
CA ARG A 35 12.08 -6.79 6.39
C ARG A 35 12.56 -5.95 5.20
N ALA A 36 13.25 -6.58 4.25
CA ALA A 36 13.72 -5.90 3.03
C ALA A 36 12.54 -5.37 2.20
N PHE A 37 11.50 -6.18 1.99
CA PHE A 37 10.30 -5.74 1.28
C PHE A 37 9.58 -4.58 1.98
N GLY A 38 9.53 -4.56 3.32
CA GLY A 38 8.96 -3.44 4.07
C GLY A 38 9.71 -2.11 3.84
N VAL A 39 11.02 -2.15 3.61
CA VAL A 39 11.82 -0.96 3.24
C VAL A 39 11.60 -0.61 1.77
N TRP A 40 11.59 -1.61 0.88
CA TRP A 40 11.48 -1.40 -0.56
C TRP A 40 10.11 -0.89 -0.97
N LYS A 41 9.01 -1.36 -0.37
CA LYS A 41 7.65 -0.85 -0.63
C LYS A 41 7.51 0.64 -0.32
N ARG A 42 8.19 1.12 0.73
CA ARG A 42 8.22 2.56 1.08
C ARG A 42 9.02 3.40 0.10
N ARG A 43 10.06 2.83 -0.51
CA ARG A 43 10.90 3.51 -1.51
C ARG A 43 10.33 3.46 -2.92
N PHE A 44 9.66 2.37 -3.26
CA PHE A 44 9.18 2.09 -4.60
C PHE A 44 7.67 1.87 -4.57
N PRO A 45 6.86 2.90 -4.89
CA PRO A 45 5.40 2.79 -4.92
C PRO A 45 4.87 1.67 -5.81
N CYS A 46 5.65 1.24 -6.81
CA CYS A 46 5.32 0.12 -7.68
C CYS A 46 5.25 -1.24 -6.94
N LEU A 47 5.82 -1.35 -5.74
CA LEU A 47 5.77 -2.55 -4.89
C LEU A 47 4.66 -2.50 -3.83
N ASP A 48 4.10 -1.32 -3.56
CA ASP A 48 3.05 -1.12 -2.55
C ASP A 48 1.67 -1.48 -3.11
N MET A 49 1.46 -1.25 -4.42
CA MET A 49 0.25 -1.71 -5.12
C MET A 49 0.30 -3.21 -5.42
N THR A 50 -0.88 -3.82 -5.59
CA THR A 50 -0.99 -5.18 -6.10
C THR A 50 -0.41 -5.25 -7.52
N LEU A 51 0.76 -5.87 -7.68
CA LEU A 51 1.40 -6.05 -8.98
C LEU A 51 0.55 -6.96 -9.88
N GLN A 52 -0.32 -6.38 -10.70
CA GLN A 52 -1.14 -7.09 -11.70
C GLN A 52 -0.34 -7.43 -12.98
N ILE A 53 0.83 -8.03 -12.81
CA ILE A 53 1.75 -8.40 -13.89
C ILE A 53 2.11 -9.88 -13.80
N LYS A 54 2.57 -10.44 -14.92
CA LYS A 54 3.01 -11.83 -15.01
C LYS A 54 4.13 -12.09 -13.99
N THR A 55 4.11 -13.24 -13.34
CA THR A 55 5.09 -13.63 -12.30
C THR A 55 6.54 -13.54 -12.78
N SER A 56 6.80 -13.85 -14.06
CA SER A 56 8.11 -13.68 -14.70
C SER A 56 8.59 -12.22 -14.69
N SER A 57 7.69 -11.26 -14.92
CA SER A 57 7.99 -9.84 -14.89
C SER A 57 8.11 -9.30 -13.46
N VAL A 58 7.37 -9.88 -12.50
CA VAL A 58 7.45 -9.49 -11.08
C VAL A 58 8.86 -9.69 -10.54
N LEU A 59 9.49 -10.83 -10.86
CA LEU A 59 10.86 -11.11 -10.43
C LEU A 59 11.82 -10.02 -10.91
N ILE A 60 11.72 -9.63 -12.19
CA ILE A 60 12.57 -8.60 -12.81
C ILE A 60 12.43 -7.27 -12.07
N ILE A 61 11.19 -6.85 -11.78
CA ILE A 61 10.92 -5.61 -11.05
C ILE A 61 11.51 -5.66 -9.64
N ILE A 62 11.31 -6.75 -8.91
CA ILE A 62 11.87 -6.93 -7.56
C ILE A 62 13.40 -6.84 -7.60
N THR A 63 14.05 -7.54 -8.54
CA THR A 63 15.51 -7.48 -8.70
C THR A 63 16.01 -6.08 -9.07
N ALA A 64 15.30 -5.36 -9.93
CA ALA A 64 15.64 -3.99 -10.30
C ALA A 64 15.51 -3.05 -9.08
N CYS A 65 14.44 -3.17 -8.30
CA CYS A 65 14.25 -2.43 -7.04
C CYS A 65 15.35 -2.74 -6.02
N ALA A 66 15.77 -4.01 -5.89
CA ALA A 66 16.88 -4.39 -5.01
C ALA A 66 18.21 -3.74 -5.45
N ALA A 67 18.51 -3.76 -6.74
CA ALA A 67 19.70 -3.11 -7.30
C ALA A 67 19.67 -1.58 -7.08
N LEU A 68 18.54 -0.94 -7.33
CA LEU A 68 18.35 0.50 -7.12
C LEU A 68 18.45 0.88 -5.64
N HIS A 69 17.90 0.05 -4.76
CA HIS A 69 18.03 0.23 -3.31
C HIS A 69 19.49 0.17 -2.86
N ASN A 70 20.23 -0.83 -3.35
CA ASN A 70 21.66 -0.95 -3.05
C ASN A 70 22.45 0.25 -3.57
N PHE A 71 22.11 0.76 -4.75
CA PHE A 71 22.72 1.97 -5.31
C PHE A 71 22.40 3.22 -4.47
N GLY A 72 21.15 3.40 -4.05
CA GLY A 72 20.76 4.47 -3.12
C GLY A 72 21.46 4.35 -1.76
N HIS A 73 21.72 3.13 -1.28
CA HIS A 73 22.52 2.90 -0.08
C HIS A 73 23.98 3.36 -0.25
N LEU A 74 24.59 3.07 -1.41
CA LEU A 74 25.94 3.56 -1.73
C LEU A 74 25.99 5.09 -1.79
N LEU A 75 24.94 5.72 -2.32
CA LEU A 75 24.79 7.18 -2.40
C LEU A 75 24.37 7.83 -1.07
N ARG A 76 24.17 7.05 0.00
CA ARG A 76 23.66 7.52 1.30
C ARG A 76 22.35 8.31 1.18
N GLU A 77 21.50 7.91 0.24
CA GLU A 77 20.18 8.50 0.10
C GLU A 77 19.35 8.20 1.36
N PRO A 78 18.64 9.20 1.93
CA PRO A 78 17.80 8.98 3.09
C PRO A 78 16.74 7.91 2.83
N VAL A 79 16.50 7.05 3.82
CA VAL A 79 15.40 6.09 3.75
C VAL A 79 14.10 6.84 4.06
N PRO A 80 13.03 6.68 3.24
CA PRO A 80 11.76 7.31 3.53
C PRO A 80 11.25 6.87 4.92
N PRO A 81 10.69 7.79 5.71
CA PRO A 81 10.17 7.48 7.04
C PRO A 81 9.13 6.36 6.95
N PRO A 82 8.93 5.57 8.02
CA PRO A 82 7.83 4.61 8.06
C PRO A 82 6.51 5.35 7.83
N PRO A 83 5.54 4.78 7.09
CA PRO A 83 4.23 5.37 6.96
C PRO A 83 3.66 5.50 8.38
N GLN A 84 3.28 6.72 8.76
CA GLN A 84 2.49 6.92 9.96
C GLN A 84 1.21 6.13 9.75
N SER A 85 0.90 5.22 10.67
CA SER A 85 -0.31 4.40 10.63
C SER A 85 -1.51 5.30 10.35
N GLN A 86 -1.98 5.33 9.11
CA GLN A 86 -3.26 5.94 8.82
C GLN A 86 -4.26 5.03 9.49
N VAL A 87 -4.74 5.45 10.66
CA VAL A 87 -5.97 4.91 11.24
C VAL A 87 -7.00 5.09 10.13
N ILE A 88 -7.33 3.99 9.44
CA ILE A 88 -8.51 3.94 8.60
C ILE A 88 -9.64 4.03 9.60
N LEU A 89 -10.05 5.26 9.92
CA LEU A 89 -11.32 5.50 10.56
C LEU A 89 -12.33 5.01 9.53
N GLU A 90 -12.76 3.76 9.66
CA GLU A 90 -13.97 3.28 9.01
C GLU A 90 -15.10 4.17 9.51
N SER A 91 -15.28 5.31 8.85
CA SER A 91 -16.51 6.05 8.92
C SER A 91 -17.53 5.14 8.26
N SER A 92 -18.15 4.29 9.07
CA SER A 92 -19.38 3.59 8.77
C SER A 92 -20.49 4.63 8.60
N SER A 93 -20.41 5.45 7.57
CA SER A 93 -21.60 6.07 7.01
C SER A 93 -22.29 4.97 6.20
N PRO A 94 -23.54 4.59 6.53
CA PRO A 94 -24.25 3.61 5.73
C PRO A 94 -24.30 4.14 4.30
N VAL A 95 -23.79 3.34 3.35
CA VAL A 95 -24.05 3.56 1.94
C VAL A 95 -25.55 3.43 1.77
N THR A 96 -26.26 4.55 1.76
CA THR A 96 -27.62 4.61 1.24
C THR A 96 -27.49 4.16 -0.20
N ILE A 97 -27.91 2.93 -0.49
CA ILE A 97 -28.26 2.50 -1.84
C ILE A 97 -29.47 3.37 -2.21
N SER A 98 -29.19 4.61 -2.62
CA SER A 98 -30.15 5.47 -3.26
C SER A 98 -30.46 4.74 -4.55
N SER A 99 -31.65 4.14 -4.60
CA SER A 99 -32.22 3.55 -5.79
C SER A 99 -32.01 4.51 -6.94
N ALA A 100 -31.07 4.18 -7.83
CA ALA A 100 -30.82 4.94 -9.03
C ALA A 100 -32.17 5.11 -9.75
N PRO A 101 -32.52 6.32 -10.24
CA PRO A 101 -33.65 6.45 -11.13
C PRO A 101 -33.45 5.50 -12.32
N PRO A 102 -34.54 4.87 -12.82
CA PRO A 102 -34.43 3.94 -13.95
C PRO A 102 -33.69 4.64 -15.11
N PRO A 103 -32.77 3.95 -15.79
CA PRO A 103 -32.01 4.53 -16.88
C PRO A 103 -33.00 5.08 -17.92
N PRO A 104 -32.80 6.32 -18.43
CA PRO A 104 -33.62 6.84 -19.51
C PRO A 104 -33.57 5.86 -20.67
N ALA A 105 -34.76 5.50 -21.17
CA ALA A 105 -34.92 4.53 -22.24
C ALA A 105 -34.02 4.86 -23.43
N ALA A 106 -33.21 3.86 -23.83
CA ALA A 106 -32.43 3.82 -25.06
C ALA A 106 -31.41 4.95 -25.27
N MET A 107 -30.34 4.96 -24.47
CA MET A 107 -29.04 5.45 -24.96
C MET A 107 -28.58 4.50 -26.09
N PRO A 108 -28.20 5.01 -27.28
CA PRO A 108 -27.67 4.16 -28.34
C PRO A 108 -26.45 3.40 -27.82
N LEU A 109 -26.40 2.10 -28.13
CA LEU A 109 -25.29 1.20 -27.81
C LEU A 109 -23.98 1.82 -28.31
N VAL A 110 -23.28 2.52 -27.42
CA VAL A 110 -21.90 2.96 -27.67
C VAL A 110 -21.11 1.65 -27.72
N PRO A 111 -20.49 1.29 -28.86
CA PRO A 111 -19.72 0.07 -28.95
C PRO A 111 -18.59 0.18 -27.92
N ASP A 112 -18.62 -0.78 -27.02
CA ASP A 112 -17.71 -1.05 -25.91
C ASP A 112 -16.56 -0.06 -25.77
N THR A 113 -16.58 0.65 -24.63
CA THR A 113 -15.44 1.36 -24.04
C THR A 113 -14.34 0.35 -23.70
N ALA A 114 -13.74 -0.26 -24.74
CA ALA A 114 -12.55 -1.09 -24.73
C ALA A 114 -11.28 -0.23 -24.53
N GLY A 115 -11.41 0.87 -23.78
CA GLY A 115 -10.43 1.95 -23.70
C GLY A 115 -9.22 1.61 -22.83
N GLY A 116 -9.39 0.78 -21.80
CA GLY A 116 -8.29 0.43 -20.89
C GLY A 116 -7.41 -0.71 -21.41
N PHE A 117 -8.05 -1.83 -21.77
CA PHE A 117 -7.35 -3.06 -22.14
C PHE A 117 -6.58 -2.91 -23.46
N ARG A 118 -7.22 -2.34 -24.51
CA ARG A 118 -6.58 -2.15 -25.82
C ARG A 118 -5.48 -1.09 -25.79
N MET A 119 -5.63 -0.06 -24.96
CA MET A 119 -4.57 0.94 -24.75
C MET A 119 -3.37 0.33 -24.04
N ARG A 120 -3.60 -0.51 -23.02
CA ARG A 120 -2.55 -1.26 -22.35
C ARG A 120 -1.81 -2.18 -23.32
N GLU A 121 -2.54 -2.98 -24.12
CA GLU A 121 -1.91 -3.88 -25.11
C GLU A 121 -1.04 -3.11 -26.11
N ARG A 122 -1.51 -1.94 -26.57
CA ARG A 122 -0.77 -1.10 -27.52
C ARG A 122 0.52 -0.53 -26.92
N ILE A 123 0.50 -0.08 -25.67
CA ILE A 123 1.69 0.44 -24.97
C ILE A 123 2.71 -0.69 -24.77
N VAL A 124 2.26 -1.88 -24.35
CA VAL A 124 3.15 -3.04 -24.16
C VAL A 124 3.85 -3.42 -25.47
N ALA A 125 3.11 -3.49 -26.58
CA ALA A 125 3.68 -3.83 -27.88
C ALA A 125 4.72 -2.82 -28.40
N LEU A 126 4.53 -1.52 -28.11
CA LEU A 126 5.39 -0.47 -28.66
C LEU A 126 6.68 -0.24 -27.87
N TYR A 127 6.69 -0.52 -26.56
CA TYR A 127 7.76 -0.08 -25.67
C TYR A 127 8.45 -1.20 -24.88
N PHE A 128 7.90 -2.42 -24.88
CA PHE A 128 8.38 -3.52 -24.04
C PHE A 128 8.60 -4.84 -24.82
N THR A 129 9.12 -4.73 -26.05
CA THR A 129 9.59 -5.87 -26.87
C THR A 129 11.00 -6.30 -26.46
#